data_AF-A0A8H5TZ53-F1
#
_entry.id   AF-A0A8H5TZ53-F1
#
_cell.length_a   1.000
_cell.length_b   1.000
_cell.length_c   1.000
_cell.angle_alpha   90.00
_cell.angle_beta   90.00
_cell.angle_gamma   90.00
#
_symmetry.space_group_name_H-M   'P 1'
#
loop_
_entity.id
_entity.type
_entity.pdbx_description
1 polymer ?
#
loop_
_entity_poly.entity_id
_entity_poly.type
_entity_poly.pdbx_seq_one_letter_code
_entity_poly.pdbx_strand_id
1 'polypeptide(L)'
;MLKALNRLEALPALPNRPSVARHFTTKGLLLAVGVSPAEPALEKLANESLVSAKSAWKGPVPKTPDWVKPSHKRRAKPKQDLTIPELPDEPQRERTRRDMREWKKYQKESLSRAVPSRPPIIPELPEEPPEEPERESSNRDKRKSRNHSREKAPREASFSIPVVEESQVERPKRRRIRPPRKSKSRFKNLKSDEPPPKELPVSTILSSSPEDYQRIGISNLTKGELDYLARITQMNATERRKNIQEQMGWSLKLPYSKELYTFPRGQPKHAQLWRRVVATERLRMVMGHGVKTSTRNLWLKELPLRLRQSNMRDVRFICIDTDKVERLPQVLEGEWKRRVTSFQLGVAILDTRDIRDFIVGGVDVPNPSEIISTYQFSVQADPPEHEEFLFGKTQSISLSDLRAKFVEWQTGRDVIGIAYSARNDMIILKDFNISLNSTFSIDLCQATYLIVQEPTAPTLGLLLHRLQIPCKSLHAPGNDAHFTMRALLGLAALDVARGLEAGRSLNSIPPWFQLAVNIARSPVPPRPSGPRRERKRLRADKRKPKRKSKRKPERKIRIKNEGRATMASG
;
A
#
# COMPACT_ATOMS: atom_id res chain seq x y z
N MET A 1 29.95 -2.66 -48.32
CA MET A 1 29.55 -3.90 -49.03
C MET A 1 30.20 -5.16 -48.46
N LEU A 2 31.53 -5.34 -48.50
CA LEU A 2 32.18 -6.61 -48.11
C LEU A 2 31.81 -7.11 -46.70
N LYS A 3 31.73 -6.21 -45.71
CA LYS A 3 31.28 -6.53 -44.33
C LYS A 3 29.81 -6.96 -44.23
N ALA A 4 28.94 -6.49 -45.14
CA ALA A 4 27.54 -6.89 -45.17
C ALA A 4 27.37 -8.25 -45.87
N LEU A 5 28.15 -8.52 -46.91
CA LEU A 5 28.23 -9.82 -47.58
C LEU A 5 28.71 -10.91 -46.63
N ASN A 6 29.82 -10.69 -45.92
CA ASN A 6 30.34 -11.66 -44.95
C ASN A 6 29.36 -11.94 -43.79
N ARG A 7 28.45 -11.01 -43.48
CA ARG A 7 27.41 -11.18 -42.45
C ARG A 7 26.19 -11.94 -42.97
N LEU A 8 25.85 -11.79 -44.25
CA LEU A 8 24.78 -12.55 -44.90
C LEU A 8 25.19 -14.02 -45.09
N GLU A 9 26.45 -14.28 -45.46
CA GLU A 9 26.99 -15.63 -45.61
C GLU A 9 27.15 -16.38 -44.27
N ALA A 10 27.32 -15.65 -43.16
CA ALA A 10 27.48 -16.23 -41.82
C ALA A 10 26.16 -16.58 -41.10
N LEU A 11 25.00 -16.37 -41.74
CA LEU A 11 23.71 -16.73 -41.13
C LEU A 11 23.53 -18.26 -41.14
N PRO A 12 23.21 -18.89 -39.99
CA PRO A 12 22.94 -20.33 -39.96
C PRO A 12 21.70 -20.66 -40.81
N ALA A 13 21.68 -21.87 -41.39
CA ALA A 13 20.54 -22.34 -42.18
C ALA A 13 19.21 -22.14 -41.42
N LEU A 14 18.24 -21.50 -42.07
CA LEU A 14 16.95 -21.17 -41.47
C LEU A 14 16.26 -22.44 -40.94
N PRO A 15 15.53 -22.35 -39.81
CA PRO A 15 14.87 -23.51 -39.22
C PRO A 15 13.87 -24.14 -40.19
N ASN A 16 13.89 -25.47 -40.26
CA ASN A 16 13.13 -26.31 -41.19
C ASN A 16 11.62 -26.38 -40.86
N ARG A 17 10.97 -25.23 -40.67
CA ARG A 17 9.53 -25.10 -40.39
C ARG A 17 8.85 -24.21 -41.44
N PRO A 18 7.87 -24.74 -42.21
CA PRO A 18 7.21 -24.01 -43.30
C PRO A 18 6.53 -22.69 -42.89
N SER A 19 6.14 -22.55 -41.62
CA SER A 19 5.48 -21.35 -41.09
C SER A 19 6.44 -20.17 -40.83
N VAL A 20 7.73 -20.46 -40.61
CA VAL A 20 8.75 -19.45 -40.28
C VAL A 20 9.32 -18.82 -41.56
N ALA A 21 9.51 -19.61 -42.62
CA ALA A 21 10.02 -19.13 -43.92
C ALA A 21 9.07 -18.13 -44.62
N ARG A 22 7.76 -18.18 -44.34
CA ARG A 22 6.77 -17.25 -44.94
C ARG A 22 6.82 -15.82 -44.37
N HIS A 23 7.53 -15.59 -43.27
CA HIS A 23 7.51 -14.30 -42.56
C HIS A 23 8.77 -13.44 -42.76
N PHE A 24 9.76 -13.90 -43.53
CA PHE A 24 10.96 -13.11 -43.82
C PHE A 24 10.78 -12.33 -45.13
N THR A 25 10.64 -11.00 -44.99
CA THR A 25 10.74 -10.05 -46.10
C THR A 25 12.18 -9.60 -46.27
N THR A 26 12.58 -9.23 -47.48
CA THR A 26 13.91 -8.70 -47.82
C THR A 26 14.31 -7.54 -46.89
N LYS A 27 13.33 -6.70 -46.56
CA LYS A 27 13.48 -5.58 -45.62
C LYS A 27 13.78 -6.02 -44.18
N GLY A 28 13.19 -7.13 -43.72
CA GLY A 28 13.47 -7.71 -42.40
C GLY A 28 14.87 -8.32 -42.30
N LEU A 29 15.37 -8.90 -43.40
CA LEU A 29 16.72 -9.46 -43.48
C LEU A 29 17.80 -8.36 -43.48
N LEU A 30 17.60 -7.28 -44.25
CA LEU A 30 18.50 -6.13 -44.28
C LEU A 30 18.60 -5.40 -42.93
N LEU A 31 17.47 -5.26 -42.22
CA LEU A 31 17.44 -4.70 -40.88
C LEU A 31 18.18 -5.59 -39.86
N ALA A 32 18.07 -6.92 -39.98
CA ALA A 32 18.74 -7.86 -39.09
C ALA A 32 20.27 -7.82 -39.18
N VAL A 33 20.83 -7.42 -40.33
CA VAL A 33 22.30 -7.25 -40.52
C VAL A 33 22.78 -5.80 -40.35
N GLY A 34 21.89 -4.90 -39.91
CA GLY A 34 22.21 -3.49 -39.60
C GLY A 34 22.38 -2.61 -40.83
N VAL A 35 21.72 -2.94 -41.94
CA VAL A 35 21.79 -2.19 -43.21
C VAL A 35 20.50 -1.38 -43.39
N SER A 36 20.66 -0.09 -43.70
CA SER A 36 19.54 0.80 -44.00
C SER A 36 18.89 0.42 -45.34
N PRO A 37 17.55 0.32 -45.43
CA PRO A 37 16.85 -0.08 -46.66
C PRO A 37 16.84 0.99 -47.77
N ALA A 38 17.69 2.01 -47.69
CA ALA A 38 17.74 3.12 -48.65
C ALA A 38 18.72 2.88 -49.83
N GLU A 39 19.43 1.76 -49.89
CA GLU A 39 20.35 1.44 -50.98
C GLU A 39 19.76 0.39 -51.96
N PRO A 40 19.36 0.79 -53.19
CA PRO A 40 18.70 -0.09 -54.16
C PRO A 40 19.54 -1.31 -54.59
N ALA A 41 20.87 -1.18 -54.59
CA ALA A 41 21.80 -2.25 -54.98
C ALA A 41 21.79 -3.43 -53.97
N LEU A 42 21.60 -3.14 -52.68
CA LEU A 42 21.56 -4.18 -51.63
C LEU A 42 20.22 -4.89 -51.56
N GLU A 43 19.14 -4.19 -51.90
CA GLU A 43 17.81 -4.81 -52.01
C GLU A 43 17.75 -5.83 -53.16
N LYS A 44 18.38 -5.51 -54.30
CA LYS A 44 18.49 -6.43 -55.44
C LYS A 44 19.25 -7.71 -55.07
N LEU A 45 20.42 -7.59 -54.42
CA LEU A 45 21.24 -8.71 -53.96
C LEU A 45 20.54 -9.58 -52.89
N ALA A 46 19.84 -8.95 -51.95
CA ALA A 46 19.07 -9.66 -50.94
C ALA A 46 17.88 -10.43 -51.54
N ASN A 47 17.25 -9.87 -52.58
CA ASN A 47 16.21 -10.56 -53.34
C ASN A 47 16.76 -11.77 -54.12
N GLU A 48 17.92 -11.64 -54.77
CA GLU A 48 18.58 -12.73 -55.49
C GLU A 48 18.98 -13.88 -54.54
N SER A 49 19.50 -13.58 -53.35
CA SER A 49 19.78 -14.58 -52.31
C SER A 49 18.53 -15.28 -51.78
N LEU A 50 17.42 -14.53 -51.62
CA LEU A 50 16.15 -15.10 -51.16
C LEU A 50 15.52 -16.04 -52.21
N VAL A 51 15.71 -15.75 -53.49
CA VAL A 51 15.25 -16.61 -54.60
C VAL A 51 16.10 -17.89 -54.65
N SER A 52 17.42 -17.79 -54.49
CA SER A 52 18.33 -18.96 -54.41
C SER A 52 18.02 -19.87 -53.21
N ALA A 53 17.76 -19.29 -52.03
CA ALA A 53 17.39 -20.07 -50.84
C ALA A 53 16.03 -20.79 -50.98
N LYS A 54 15.10 -20.20 -51.75
CA LYS A 54 13.78 -20.82 -52.04
C LYS A 54 13.89 -21.94 -53.08
N SER A 55 14.77 -21.83 -54.07
CA SER A 55 14.95 -22.84 -55.12
C SER A 55 15.72 -24.08 -54.62
N ALA A 56 16.57 -23.93 -53.60
CA ALA A 56 17.27 -25.03 -52.92
C ALA A 56 16.34 -25.92 -52.06
N TRP A 57 15.07 -25.55 -51.88
CA TRP A 57 14.10 -26.30 -51.09
C TRP A 57 13.41 -27.39 -51.94
N LYS A 58 14.08 -28.54 -52.13
CA LYS A 58 13.52 -29.78 -52.70
C LYS A 58 13.64 -30.93 -51.68
N GLY A 59 12.85 -30.88 -50.61
CA GLY A 59 12.78 -31.95 -49.62
C GLY A 59 11.37 -32.52 -49.50
N PRO A 60 11.19 -33.85 -49.31
CA PRO A 60 9.88 -34.46 -49.18
C PRO A 60 9.15 -33.98 -47.92
N VAL A 61 7.86 -33.69 -48.07
CA VAL A 61 6.95 -33.30 -46.98
C VAL A 61 6.77 -34.49 -46.02
N PRO A 62 7.03 -34.35 -44.70
CA PRO A 62 6.80 -35.45 -43.77
C PRO A 62 5.29 -35.69 -43.62
N LYS A 63 4.84 -36.93 -43.78
CA LYS A 63 3.47 -37.35 -43.46
C LYS A 63 3.26 -37.23 -41.94
N THR A 64 2.16 -36.59 -41.55
CA THR A 64 1.71 -36.47 -40.16
C THR A 64 1.36 -37.85 -39.59
N PRO A 65 1.71 -38.18 -38.33
CA PRO A 65 1.30 -39.43 -37.71
C PRO A 65 -0.17 -39.39 -37.29
N ASP A 66 -0.87 -40.49 -37.55
CA ASP A 66 -2.27 -40.71 -37.16
C ASP A 66 -2.41 -40.75 -35.63
N TRP A 67 -3.19 -39.82 -35.08
CA TRP A 67 -3.55 -39.81 -33.67
C TRP A 67 -4.72 -40.76 -33.42
N VAL A 68 -4.45 -41.82 -32.66
CA VAL A 68 -5.41 -42.78 -32.13
C VAL A 68 -6.44 -42.06 -31.23
N LYS A 69 -7.72 -42.29 -31.50
CA LYS A 69 -8.86 -41.82 -30.68
C LYS A 69 -8.80 -42.45 -29.27
N PRO A 70 -8.95 -41.69 -28.17
CA PRO A 70 -9.00 -42.29 -26.84
C PRO A 70 -10.40 -42.87 -26.56
N SER A 71 -10.43 -44.17 -26.26
CA SER A 71 -11.61 -44.88 -25.75
C SER A 71 -11.92 -44.47 -24.31
N HIS A 72 -13.11 -43.92 -24.06
CA HIS A 72 -13.62 -43.71 -22.72
C HIS A 72 -14.09 -45.04 -22.09
N LYS A 73 -13.27 -45.64 -21.22
CA LYS A 73 -13.76 -46.57 -20.18
C LYS A 73 -13.58 -45.91 -18.81
N ARG A 74 -14.71 -45.52 -18.20
CA ARG A 74 -14.79 -45.02 -16.83
C ARG A 74 -14.48 -46.16 -15.85
N ARG A 75 -13.40 -46.02 -15.07
CA ARG A 75 -13.20 -46.77 -13.83
C ARG A 75 -13.79 -45.95 -12.68
N ALA A 76 -14.72 -46.52 -11.94
CA ALA A 76 -15.25 -45.96 -10.70
C ALA A 76 -14.14 -45.90 -9.64
N LYS A 77 -13.99 -44.74 -8.98
CA LYS A 77 -13.18 -44.56 -7.78
C LYS A 77 -14.11 -44.39 -6.56
N PRO A 78 -13.66 -44.83 -5.37
CA PRO A 78 -14.48 -44.86 -4.16
C PRO A 78 -14.75 -43.44 -3.63
N LYS A 79 -15.97 -43.23 -3.14
CA LYS A 79 -16.44 -41.99 -2.51
C LYS A 79 -15.65 -41.75 -1.22
N GLN A 80 -15.01 -40.59 -1.11
CA GLN A 80 -14.59 -40.02 0.17
C GLN A 80 -15.62 -38.93 0.53
N ASP A 81 -16.25 -39.08 1.69
CA ASP A 81 -17.20 -38.11 2.23
C ASP A 81 -16.46 -36.83 2.63
N LEU A 82 -16.55 -35.82 1.78
CA LEU A 82 -16.20 -34.44 2.09
C LEU A 82 -17.46 -33.73 2.57
N THR A 83 -17.52 -33.48 3.88
CA THR A 83 -18.54 -32.64 4.50
C THR A 83 -18.41 -31.21 3.94
N ILE A 84 -19.37 -30.81 3.12
CA ILE A 84 -19.47 -29.45 2.56
C ILE A 84 -19.93 -28.52 3.69
N PRO A 85 -19.26 -27.39 3.96
CA PRO A 85 -19.76 -26.43 4.94
C PRO A 85 -21.11 -25.90 4.48
N GLU A 86 -22.10 -25.95 5.39
CA GLU A 86 -23.46 -25.52 5.13
C GLU A 86 -23.48 -24.10 4.55
N LEU A 87 -24.19 -24.00 3.44
CA LEU A 87 -24.45 -22.73 2.79
C LEU A 87 -25.26 -21.84 3.75
N PRO A 88 -24.99 -20.52 3.79
CA PRO A 88 -25.75 -19.62 4.65
C PRO A 88 -27.24 -19.70 4.32
N ASP A 89 -28.06 -19.72 5.37
CA ASP A 89 -29.52 -19.88 5.29
C ASP A 89 -30.13 -18.87 4.31
N GLU A 90 -31.22 -19.29 3.65
CA GLU A 90 -32.02 -18.50 2.70
C GLU A 90 -32.27 -17.03 3.12
N PRO A 91 -32.58 -16.73 4.41
CA PRO A 91 -32.78 -15.37 4.89
C PRO A 91 -31.54 -14.46 4.77
N GLN A 92 -30.33 -15.00 4.97
CA GLN A 92 -29.08 -14.22 4.81
C GLN A 92 -28.78 -13.93 3.34
N ARG A 93 -29.10 -14.88 2.45
CA ARG A 93 -28.96 -14.70 1.00
C ARG A 93 -29.93 -13.64 0.50
N GLU A 94 -31.17 -13.66 0.98
CA GLU A 94 -32.18 -12.70 0.56
C GLU A 94 -31.90 -11.30 1.13
N ARG A 95 -31.38 -11.18 2.35
CA ARG A 95 -30.87 -9.91 2.89
C ARG A 95 -29.76 -9.33 2.03
N THR A 96 -28.78 -10.15 1.65
CA THR A 96 -27.66 -9.72 0.78
C THR A 96 -28.15 -9.30 -0.61
N ARG A 97 -29.15 -9.99 -1.17
CA ARG A 97 -29.78 -9.62 -2.46
C ARG A 97 -30.56 -8.32 -2.36
N ARG A 98 -31.29 -8.10 -1.26
CA ARG A 98 -32.03 -6.86 -0.98
C ARG A 98 -31.08 -5.66 -0.88
N ASP A 99 -30.02 -5.78 -0.10
CA ASP A 99 -28.99 -4.73 0.06
C ASP A 99 -28.34 -4.38 -1.29
N MET A 100 -28.09 -5.39 -2.15
CA MET A 100 -27.56 -5.17 -3.49
C MET A 100 -28.56 -4.48 -4.44
N ARG A 101 -29.86 -4.79 -4.34
CA ARG A 101 -30.91 -4.15 -5.16
C ARG A 101 -31.10 -2.69 -4.75
N GLU A 102 -31.13 -2.41 -3.46
CA GLU A 102 -31.25 -1.05 -2.91
C GLU A 102 -30.02 -0.19 -3.28
N TRP A 103 -28.82 -0.76 -3.23
CA TRP A 103 -27.61 -0.06 -3.65
C TRP A 103 -27.60 0.29 -5.16
N LYS A 104 -28.09 -0.61 -6.01
CA LYS A 104 -28.23 -0.33 -7.45
C LYS A 104 -29.27 0.76 -7.73
N LYS A 105 -30.37 0.77 -6.98
CA LYS A 105 -31.39 1.83 -7.05
C LYS A 105 -30.79 3.20 -6.69
N TYR A 106 -30.00 3.25 -5.61
CA TYR A 106 -29.30 4.46 -5.17
C TYR A 106 -28.32 5.02 -6.22
N GLN A 107 -27.52 4.16 -6.88
CA GLN A 107 -26.63 4.62 -7.94
C GLN A 107 -27.40 5.21 -9.12
N LYS A 108 -28.52 4.60 -9.50
CA LYS A 108 -29.36 5.08 -10.60
C LYS A 108 -29.96 6.45 -10.29
N GLU A 109 -30.47 6.64 -9.08
CA GLU A 109 -31.05 7.90 -8.61
C GLU A 109 -29.99 9.02 -8.48
N SER A 110 -28.81 8.68 -7.98
CA SER A 110 -27.69 9.63 -7.86
C SER A 110 -27.18 10.11 -9.22
N LEU A 111 -27.14 9.23 -10.22
CA LEU A 111 -26.74 9.58 -11.59
C LEU A 111 -27.81 10.43 -12.29
N SER A 112 -29.10 10.19 -12.03
CA SER A 112 -30.18 11.03 -12.59
C SER A 112 -30.22 12.45 -12.04
N ARG A 113 -29.65 12.68 -10.84
CA ARG A 113 -29.57 14.02 -10.22
C ARG A 113 -28.32 14.81 -10.62
N ALA A 114 -27.37 14.19 -11.31
CA ALA A 114 -26.09 14.80 -11.68
C ALA A 114 -26.05 15.34 -13.12
N VAL A 115 -27.20 15.74 -13.69
CA VAL A 115 -27.23 16.52 -14.93
C VAL A 115 -26.96 17.98 -14.56
N PRO A 116 -25.86 18.61 -15.01
CA PRO A 116 -25.64 20.02 -14.77
C PRO A 116 -26.63 20.81 -15.61
N SER A 117 -27.59 21.47 -14.96
CA SER A 117 -28.31 22.58 -15.57
C SER A 117 -27.30 23.66 -15.96
N ARG A 118 -27.43 24.14 -17.19
CA ARG A 118 -26.70 25.28 -17.76
C ARG A 118 -26.64 26.42 -16.73
N PRO A 119 -25.49 27.04 -16.47
CA PRO A 119 -25.45 28.17 -15.54
C PRO A 119 -26.32 29.31 -16.11
N PRO A 120 -27.14 29.97 -15.28
CA PRO A 120 -27.90 31.12 -15.73
C PRO A 120 -26.94 32.26 -16.09
N ILE A 121 -27.24 32.94 -17.19
CA ILE A 121 -26.59 34.19 -17.59
C ILE A 121 -26.94 35.22 -16.52
N ILE A 122 -25.93 35.72 -15.82
CA ILE A 122 -26.06 36.80 -14.84
C ILE A 122 -26.07 38.11 -15.63
N PRO A 123 -27.13 38.95 -15.54
CA PRO A 123 -27.08 40.30 -16.07
C PRO A 123 -26.17 41.16 -15.20
N GLU A 124 -25.30 41.95 -15.85
CA GLU A 124 -24.41 42.91 -15.21
C GLU A 124 -25.21 43.89 -14.34
N LEU A 125 -24.87 43.94 -13.05
CA LEU A 125 -25.35 44.96 -12.11
C LEU A 125 -24.38 46.15 -12.13
N PRO A 126 -24.90 47.39 -12.01
CA PRO A 126 -24.10 48.60 -12.10
C PRO A 126 -23.23 48.80 -10.87
N GLU A 127 -22.06 49.40 -11.10
CA GLU A 127 -21.03 49.73 -10.10
C GLU A 127 -21.59 50.60 -8.96
N GLU A 128 -21.38 50.17 -7.71
CA GLU A 128 -21.63 50.99 -6.52
C GLU A 128 -20.49 52.01 -6.29
N PRO A 129 -20.82 53.22 -5.80
CA PRO A 129 -19.84 54.27 -5.52
C PRO A 129 -19.11 54.02 -4.18
N PRO A 130 -17.94 54.66 -3.97
CA PRO A 130 -17.04 54.34 -2.86
C PRO A 130 -17.58 54.85 -1.50
N GLU A 131 -17.36 54.03 -0.47
CA GLU A 131 -17.70 54.29 0.93
C GLU A 131 -16.90 55.48 1.52
N GLU A 132 -17.61 56.41 2.16
CA GLU A 132 -17.05 57.43 3.05
C GLU A 132 -16.93 56.89 4.50
N PRO A 133 -15.98 57.42 5.30
CA PRO A 133 -15.65 56.85 6.61
C PRO A 133 -16.63 57.26 7.73
N GLU A 134 -16.97 56.29 8.57
CA GLU A 134 -17.85 56.43 9.73
C GLU A 134 -17.35 57.46 10.75
N ARG A 135 -18.25 58.38 11.13
CA ARG A 135 -18.10 59.28 12.28
C ARG A 135 -18.68 58.63 13.54
N GLU A 136 -17.89 58.66 14.59
CA GLU A 136 -18.31 58.44 15.98
C GLU A 136 -19.47 59.37 16.36
N SER A 137 -20.49 58.84 17.03
CA SER A 137 -21.28 59.64 17.97
C SER A 137 -21.90 58.80 19.10
N SER A 138 -21.81 59.42 20.27
CA SER A 138 -22.10 58.99 21.63
C SER A 138 -23.56 59.16 22.05
N ASN A 139 -23.89 58.54 23.21
CA ASN A 139 -25.00 58.85 24.13
C ASN A 139 -26.39 58.35 23.69
N ARG A 140 -27.33 57.94 24.55
CA ARG A 140 -27.56 58.18 25.99
C ARG A 140 -28.61 57.21 26.55
N ASP A 141 -28.58 57.08 27.87
CA ASP A 141 -29.56 56.48 28.80
C ASP A 141 -31.06 56.71 28.53
N LYS A 142 -31.85 55.70 28.95
CA LYS A 142 -32.98 55.71 29.93
C LYS A 142 -33.93 54.53 29.59
N ARG A 143 -34.75 53.92 30.45
CA ARG A 143 -34.96 53.75 31.90
C ARG A 143 -36.32 53.01 31.99
N LYS A 144 -36.54 52.19 33.03
CA LYS A 144 -37.85 51.66 33.54
C LYS A 144 -38.48 50.51 32.73
N SER A 145 -39.25 49.57 33.29
CA SER A 145 -39.55 49.06 34.64
C SER A 145 -40.68 48.06 34.44
N ARG A 146 -40.69 46.87 35.07
CA ARG A 146 -41.89 46.31 35.70
C ARG A 146 -41.61 45.02 36.49
N ASN A 147 -42.21 45.00 37.67
CA ASN A 147 -42.19 43.99 38.71
C ASN A 147 -43.41 43.05 38.64
N HIS A 148 -43.33 41.99 39.46
CA HIS A 148 -44.36 41.08 40.00
C HIS A 148 -44.40 39.69 39.33
N SER A 149 -44.11 38.60 40.03
CA SER A 149 -44.94 38.14 41.16
C SER A 149 -44.22 37.11 42.08
N ARG A 150 -44.43 37.32 43.40
CA ARG A 150 -44.70 36.37 44.52
C ARG A 150 -44.98 34.89 44.16
N GLU A 151 -44.83 33.87 45.02
CA GLU A 151 -44.28 33.64 46.37
C GLU A 151 -44.54 32.14 46.70
N LYS A 152 -43.79 31.59 47.66
CA LYS A 152 -44.05 30.40 48.53
C LYS A 152 -43.34 29.06 48.23
N ALA A 153 -42.34 28.83 49.08
CA ALA A 153 -41.85 27.55 49.61
C ALA A 153 -42.91 26.93 50.60
N PRO A 154 -42.73 25.76 51.27
CA PRO A 154 -41.51 25.32 51.99
C PRO A 154 -41.20 23.80 52.02
N ARG A 155 -39.96 23.43 52.39
CA ARG A 155 -39.57 22.59 53.56
C ARG A 155 -38.19 21.94 53.39
N GLU A 156 -37.28 22.42 54.24
CA GLU A 156 -36.31 21.72 55.09
C GLU A 156 -35.90 20.27 54.77
N ALA A 157 -34.60 20.08 54.53
CA ALA A 157 -33.83 18.94 55.05
C ALA A 157 -32.36 19.37 55.17
N SER A 158 -31.91 19.51 56.41
CA SER A 158 -30.53 19.80 56.80
C SER A 158 -29.68 18.52 56.72
N PHE A 159 -28.60 18.56 55.93
CA PHE A 159 -27.51 17.60 56.01
C PHE A 159 -26.21 18.32 56.32
N SER A 160 -25.70 18.05 57.52
CA SER A 160 -24.43 18.52 58.05
C SER A 160 -23.27 17.82 57.35
N ILE A 161 -22.39 18.58 56.69
CA ILE A 161 -21.11 18.07 56.16
C ILE A 161 -20.02 18.41 57.18
N PRO A 162 -19.16 17.45 57.59
CA PRO A 162 -18.07 17.74 58.51
C PRO A 162 -16.97 18.56 57.84
N VAL A 163 -16.55 19.61 58.53
CA VAL A 163 -15.38 20.43 58.24
C VAL A 163 -14.14 19.55 58.39
N VAL A 164 -13.41 19.35 57.29
CA VAL A 164 -12.10 18.69 57.29
C VAL A 164 -11.04 19.78 57.40
N GLU A 165 -10.23 19.72 58.46
CA GLU A 165 -9.07 20.57 58.69
C GLU A 165 -8.06 20.46 57.53
N GLU A 166 -7.74 21.62 56.96
CA GLU A 166 -6.77 21.81 55.90
C GLU A 166 -5.35 21.69 56.48
N SER A 167 -4.76 20.51 56.36
CA SER A 167 -3.36 20.29 56.70
C SER A 167 -2.45 20.93 55.64
N GLN A 168 -1.52 21.76 56.12
CA GLN A 168 -0.58 22.51 55.30
C GLN A 168 0.36 21.56 54.52
N VAL A 169 0.20 21.55 53.20
CA VAL A 169 1.18 20.99 52.26
C VAL A 169 2.01 22.14 51.69
N GLU A 170 3.28 22.18 52.06
CA GLU A 170 4.27 23.11 51.51
C GLU A 170 4.31 23.01 49.98
N ARG A 171 3.98 24.13 49.31
CA ARG A 171 4.15 24.29 47.87
C ARG A 171 5.63 24.49 47.54
N PRO A 172 6.21 23.76 46.56
CA PRO A 172 7.57 24.04 46.11
C PRO A 172 7.64 25.40 45.41
N LYS A 173 8.64 26.19 45.79
CA LYS A 173 8.93 27.53 45.26
C LYS A 173 9.05 27.49 43.73
N ARG A 174 8.06 28.08 43.04
CA ARG A 174 8.11 28.36 41.60
C ARG A 174 9.28 29.32 41.32
N ARG A 175 10.34 28.82 40.68
CA ARG A 175 11.34 29.66 40.00
C ARG A 175 10.65 30.47 38.91
N ARG A 176 10.61 31.80 39.08
CA ARG A 176 10.24 32.76 38.03
C ARG A 176 11.27 32.67 36.91
N ILE A 177 10.90 32.04 35.80
CA ILE A 177 11.63 32.17 34.53
C ILE A 177 11.25 33.53 33.96
N ARG A 178 12.25 34.42 33.83
CA ARG A 178 12.10 35.72 33.16
C ARG A 178 11.79 35.46 31.66
N PRO A 179 10.85 36.20 31.05
CA PRO A 179 10.66 36.12 29.61
C PRO A 179 11.91 36.64 28.89
N PRO A 180 12.29 36.04 27.75
CA PRO A 180 13.43 36.52 26.98
C PRO A 180 13.14 37.93 26.44
N ARG A 181 14.13 38.82 26.59
CA ARG A 181 14.14 40.17 26.04
C ARG A 181 13.94 40.11 24.52
N LYS A 182 12.94 40.84 24.02
CA LYS A 182 12.76 41.13 22.59
C LYS A 182 14.01 41.88 22.08
N SER A 183 14.86 41.20 21.33
CA SER A 183 15.90 41.84 20.53
C SER A 183 15.23 42.51 19.33
N LYS A 184 15.27 43.85 19.28
CA LYS A 184 14.92 44.62 18.09
C LYS A 184 15.95 44.30 17.00
N SER A 185 15.62 43.42 16.05
CA SER A 185 16.41 43.27 14.83
C SER A 185 16.04 44.38 13.86
N ARG A 186 17.05 45.15 13.53
CA ARG A 186 17.03 46.28 12.61
C ARG A 186 17.18 45.69 11.19
N PHE A 187 16.07 45.32 10.55
CA PHE A 187 16.10 44.97 9.14
C PHE A 187 16.31 46.25 8.33
N LYS A 188 17.55 46.44 7.87
CA LYS A 188 17.87 47.35 6.78
C LYS A 188 17.44 46.66 5.47
N ASN A 189 16.72 47.41 4.64
CA ASN A 189 16.40 47.06 3.27
C ASN A 189 17.68 46.71 2.49
N LEU A 190 17.93 45.42 2.27
CA LEU A 190 18.73 44.97 1.13
C LEU A 190 17.76 44.77 -0.02
N LYS A 191 17.88 45.60 -1.05
CA LYS A 191 17.37 45.30 -2.39
C LYS A 191 18.14 44.07 -2.87
N SER A 192 17.47 42.92 -2.95
CA SER A 192 18.03 41.72 -3.55
C SER A 192 17.77 41.77 -5.05
N ASP A 193 18.79 42.15 -5.81
CA ASP A 193 18.93 41.82 -7.23
C ASP A 193 19.27 40.33 -7.41
N GLU A 194 18.52 39.44 -6.72
CA GLU A 194 18.63 38.01 -6.96
C GLU A 194 17.80 37.66 -8.21
N PRO A 195 18.42 37.10 -9.25
CA PRO A 195 17.67 36.65 -10.41
C PRO A 195 16.67 35.58 -9.98
N PRO A 196 15.48 35.53 -10.60
CA PRO A 196 14.47 34.54 -10.26
C PRO A 196 15.08 33.13 -10.32
N PRO A 197 14.71 32.23 -9.39
CA PRO A 197 15.24 30.89 -9.34
C PRO A 197 15.04 30.24 -10.70
N LYS A 198 16.15 29.86 -11.34
CA LYS A 198 16.14 29.16 -12.63
C LYS A 198 15.22 27.96 -12.51
N GLU A 199 14.12 27.97 -13.29
CA GLU A 199 13.24 26.82 -13.43
C GLU A 199 14.12 25.60 -13.73
N LEU A 200 14.05 24.59 -12.86
CA LEU A 200 14.76 23.33 -13.09
C LEU A 200 14.27 22.79 -14.44
N PRO A 201 15.18 22.44 -15.36
CA PRO A 201 14.80 22.01 -16.70
C PRO A 201 13.79 20.88 -16.59
N VAL A 202 12.60 21.10 -17.16
CA VAL A 202 11.52 20.12 -17.32
C VAL A 202 12.18 18.79 -17.66
N SER A 203 12.04 17.82 -16.74
CA SER A 203 12.75 16.55 -16.81
C SER A 203 12.65 15.99 -18.22
N THR A 204 13.77 15.88 -18.91
CA THR A 204 13.87 15.34 -20.26
C THR A 204 13.08 14.05 -20.29
N ILE A 205 11.99 14.01 -21.08
CA ILE A 205 11.16 12.83 -21.26
C ILE A 205 12.11 11.76 -21.84
N LEU A 206 12.59 10.86 -20.99
CA LEU A 206 13.46 9.77 -21.41
C LEU A 206 12.72 8.97 -22.48
N SER A 207 13.40 8.76 -23.61
CA SER A 207 12.92 7.98 -24.75
C SER A 207 12.17 6.72 -24.27
N SER A 208 10.95 6.54 -24.77
CA SER A 208 10.01 5.51 -24.34
C SER A 208 10.25 4.15 -25.00
N SER A 209 11.36 3.97 -25.71
CA SER A 209 11.65 2.74 -26.44
C SER A 209 11.85 1.55 -25.48
N PRO A 210 11.32 0.35 -25.78
CA PRO A 210 11.52 -0.85 -24.94
C PRO A 210 12.99 -1.21 -24.70
N GLU A 211 13.89 -0.83 -25.60
CA GLU A 211 15.33 -1.05 -25.50
C GLU A 211 15.97 -0.14 -24.45
N ASP A 212 15.52 1.12 -24.36
CA ASP A 212 15.97 2.04 -23.30
C ASP A 212 15.57 1.54 -21.91
N TYR A 213 14.41 0.88 -21.79
CA TYR A 213 13.99 0.23 -20.54
C TYR A 213 14.96 -0.89 -20.11
N GLN A 214 15.45 -1.68 -21.06
CA GLN A 214 16.39 -2.76 -20.75
C GLN A 214 17.78 -2.19 -20.44
N ARG A 215 18.24 -1.19 -21.21
CA ARG A 215 19.54 -0.54 -20.97
C ARG A 215 19.60 0.12 -19.60
N ILE A 216 18.59 0.91 -19.23
CA ILE A 216 18.51 1.54 -17.91
C ILE A 216 18.44 0.48 -16.82
N GLY A 217 17.65 -0.59 -17.03
CA GLY A 217 17.55 -1.69 -16.08
C GLY A 217 18.91 -2.33 -15.79
N ILE A 218 19.70 -2.60 -16.84
CA ILE A 218 21.02 -3.25 -16.72
C ILE A 218 22.07 -2.27 -16.16
N SER A 219 22.04 -0.99 -16.55
CA SER A 219 23.05 -0.01 -16.12
C SER A 219 23.03 0.30 -14.64
N ASN A 220 21.92 0.02 -13.95
CA ASN A 220 21.76 0.32 -12.52
C ASN A 220 22.06 -0.88 -11.61
N LEU A 221 22.41 -2.03 -12.19
CA LEU A 221 22.77 -3.20 -11.41
C LEU A 221 24.24 -3.12 -11.02
N THR A 222 24.51 -3.38 -9.76
CA THR A 222 25.87 -3.60 -9.27
C THR A 222 26.48 -4.84 -9.93
N LYS A 223 27.81 -4.94 -9.95
CA LYS A 223 28.49 -6.13 -10.46
C LYS A 223 27.99 -7.42 -9.79
N GLY A 224 27.79 -7.40 -8.47
CA GLY A 224 27.25 -8.54 -7.73
C GLY A 224 25.82 -8.92 -8.14
N GLU A 225 24.97 -7.94 -8.45
CA GLU A 225 23.63 -8.21 -8.99
C GLU A 225 23.68 -8.76 -10.41
N LEU A 226 24.57 -8.25 -11.27
CA LEU A 226 24.79 -8.81 -12.61
C LEU A 226 25.31 -10.25 -12.55
N ASP A 227 26.26 -10.53 -11.65
CA ASP A 227 26.78 -11.88 -11.41
C ASP A 227 25.67 -12.80 -10.87
N TYR A 228 24.82 -12.29 -9.98
CA TYR A 228 23.66 -13.01 -9.50
C TYR A 228 22.66 -13.33 -10.62
N LEU A 229 22.32 -12.35 -11.48
CA LEU A 229 21.45 -12.57 -12.63
C LEU A 229 22.05 -13.60 -13.59
N ALA A 230 23.35 -13.51 -13.90
CA ALA A 230 24.06 -14.47 -14.71
C ALA A 230 23.96 -15.89 -14.10
N ARG A 231 24.17 -16.01 -12.79
CA ARG A 231 23.99 -17.28 -12.06
C ARG A 231 22.58 -17.85 -12.20
N ILE A 232 21.53 -17.03 -12.02
CA ILE A 232 20.15 -17.54 -12.20
C ILE A 232 19.86 -17.91 -13.66
N THR A 233 20.45 -17.22 -14.65
CA THR A 233 20.21 -17.55 -16.08
C THR A 233 20.70 -18.95 -16.41
N GLN A 234 21.78 -19.38 -15.77
CA GLN A 234 22.38 -20.70 -15.94
C GLN A 234 21.63 -21.80 -15.16
N MET A 235 20.84 -21.44 -14.13
CA MET A 235 20.06 -22.41 -13.37
C MET A 235 18.95 -23.02 -14.22
N ASN A 236 18.80 -24.35 -14.11
CA ASN A 236 17.62 -25.03 -14.64
C ASN A 236 16.35 -24.62 -13.87
N ALA A 237 15.17 -24.96 -14.39
CA ALA A 237 13.90 -24.52 -13.78
C ALA A 237 13.73 -24.99 -12.33
N THR A 238 14.25 -26.17 -11.98
CA THR A 238 14.16 -26.74 -10.62
C THR A 238 15.08 -26.00 -9.65
N GLU A 239 16.34 -25.78 -10.03
CA GLU A 239 17.31 -24.99 -9.27
C GLU A 239 16.84 -23.55 -9.08
N ARG A 240 16.31 -22.94 -10.14
CA ARG A 240 15.76 -21.59 -10.09
C ARG A 240 14.61 -21.49 -9.10
N ARG A 241 13.66 -22.44 -9.12
CA ARG A 241 12.58 -22.51 -8.12
C ARG A 241 13.12 -22.68 -6.72
N LYS A 242 14.12 -23.55 -6.51
CA LYS A 242 14.75 -23.75 -5.21
C LYS A 242 15.44 -22.48 -4.70
N ASN A 243 16.24 -21.81 -5.54
CA ASN A 243 16.90 -20.55 -5.21
C ASN A 243 15.89 -19.42 -4.93
N ILE A 244 14.84 -19.29 -5.75
CA ILE A 244 13.74 -18.34 -5.48
C ILE A 244 13.07 -18.71 -4.15
N GLN A 245 12.78 -19.97 -3.89
CA GLN A 245 12.17 -20.41 -2.64
C GLN A 245 13.08 -20.14 -1.42
N GLU A 246 14.39 -20.35 -1.54
CA GLU A 246 15.37 -20.09 -0.46
C GLU A 246 15.48 -18.60 -0.17
N GLN A 247 15.64 -17.77 -1.20
CA GLN A 247 15.74 -16.32 -1.02
C GLN A 247 14.42 -15.68 -0.60
N MET A 248 13.35 -16.08 -1.27
CA MET A 248 12.02 -15.50 -1.09
C MET A 248 11.21 -16.23 -0.05
N GLY A 249 11.72 -17.27 0.63
CA GLY A 249 11.01 -18.06 1.65
C GLY A 249 9.68 -18.72 1.21
N TRP A 250 9.23 -18.54 -0.04
CA TRP A 250 7.89 -18.92 -0.48
C TRP A 250 7.90 -20.27 -1.22
N SER A 251 7.12 -21.23 -0.71
CA SER A 251 6.84 -22.49 -1.40
C SER A 251 5.88 -22.23 -2.57
N LEU A 252 6.42 -22.11 -3.78
CA LEU A 252 5.68 -21.87 -5.03
C LEU A 252 5.01 -23.16 -5.57
N LYS A 253 4.19 -23.80 -4.73
CA LYS A 253 3.51 -25.08 -5.06
C LYS A 253 2.29 -24.95 -5.97
N LEU A 254 1.80 -23.74 -6.23
CA LEU A 254 0.59 -23.54 -7.03
C LEU A 254 0.93 -23.12 -8.47
N PRO A 255 0.39 -23.80 -9.49
CA PRO A 255 0.65 -23.44 -10.87
C PRO A 255 0.06 -22.08 -11.18
N TYR A 256 0.92 -21.18 -11.67
CA TYR A 256 0.54 -19.93 -12.30
C TYR A 256 -0.46 -20.19 -13.43
N SER A 257 -1.75 -20.04 -13.14
CA SER A 257 -2.78 -20.24 -14.16
C SER A 257 -2.68 -19.11 -15.18
N LYS A 258 -2.01 -19.41 -16.29
CA LYS A 258 -1.97 -18.56 -17.49
C LYS A 258 -3.39 -18.19 -17.95
N GLU A 259 -4.37 -19.04 -17.64
CA GLU A 259 -5.81 -18.89 -17.91
C GLU A 259 -6.43 -17.63 -17.27
N LEU A 260 -5.92 -17.14 -16.13
CA LEU A 260 -6.36 -15.86 -15.56
C LEU A 260 -5.81 -14.63 -16.31
N TYR A 261 -4.82 -14.81 -17.19
CA TYR A 261 -4.13 -13.74 -17.92
C TYR A 261 -4.40 -13.76 -19.44
N THR A 262 -4.78 -14.92 -19.98
CA THR A 262 -5.27 -15.07 -21.36
C THR A 262 -6.76 -14.80 -21.36
N PHE A 263 -7.15 -13.53 -21.30
CA PHE A 263 -8.51 -13.15 -21.66
C PHE A 263 -8.73 -13.55 -23.12
N PRO A 264 -9.71 -14.42 -23.43
CA PRO A 264 -10.21 -14.51 -24.79
C PRO A 264 -10.60 -13.09 -25.21
N ARG A 265 -10.17 -12.64 -26.39
CA ARG A 265 -10.54 -11.32 -26.89
C ARG A 265 -12.07 -11.20 -26.88
N GLY A 266 -12.61 -10.42 -25.95
CA GLY A 266 -14.04 -10.34 -25.66
C GLY A 266 -14.21 -9.94 -24.19
N GLN A 267 -14.98 -8.89 -23.92
CA GLN A 267 -15.04 -8.24 -22.61
C GLN A 267 -15.18 -9.22 -21.42
N PRO A 268 -14.56 -8.93 -20.27
CA PRO A 268 -14.80 -9.70 -19.06
C PRO A 268 -16.28 -9.54 -18.66
N LYS A 269 -17.09 -10.58 -18.88
CA LYS A 269 -18.49 -10.64 -18.41
C LYS A 269 -18.61 -10.48 -16.88
N HIS A 270 -17.51 -10.55 -16.14
CA HIS A 270 -17.48 -10.51 -14.68
C HIS A 270 -16.75 -9.27 -14.13
N ALA A 271 -17.51 -8.26 -13.69
CA ALA A 271 -16.99 -6.99 -13.17
C ALA A 271 -15.98 -7.16 -12.03
N GLN A 272 -16.13 -8.17 -11.18
CA GLN A 272 -15.17 -8.44 -10.10
C GLN A 272 -13.80 -8.89 -10.63
N LEU A 273 -13.77 -9.74 -11.66
CA LEU A 273 -12.53 -10.20 -12.25
C LEU A 273 -11.80 -9.03 -12.92
N TRP A 274 -12.54 -8.16 -13.60
CA TRP A 274 -12.00 -6.94 -14.18
C TRP A 274 -11.32 -6.06 -13.12
N ARG A 275 -11.96 -5.83 -11.96
CA ARG A 275 -11.36 -5.06 -10.85
C ARG A 275 -10.05 -5.68 -10.35
N ARG A 276 -9.98 -7.00 -10.24
CA ARG A 276 -8.76 -7.73 -9.82
C ARG A 276 -7.61 -7.55 -10.82
N VAL A 277 -7.93 -7.66 -12.12
CA VAL A 277 -6.96 -7.44 -13.20
C VAL A 277 -6.46 -6.01 -13.20
N VAL A 278 -7.37 -5.04 -13.14
CA VAL A 278 -7.01 -3.61 -13.12
C VAL A 278 -6.13 -3.28 -11.92
N ALA A 279 -6.45 -3.78 -10.73
CA ALA A 279 -5.63 -3.56 -9.53
C ALA A 279 -4.21 -4.15 -9.68
N THR A 280 -4.10 -5.36 -10.24
CA THR A 280 -2.80 -6.02 -10.49
C THR A 280 -1.99 -5.29 -11.55
N GLU A 281 -2.61 -4.90 -12.66
CA GLU A 281 -1.94 -4.13 -13.71
C GLU A 281 -1.49 -2.75 -13.18
N ARG A 282 -2.31 -2.08 -12.34
CA ARG A 282 -1.96 -0.81 -11.69
C ARG A 282 -0.71 -0.94 -10.85
N LEU A 283 -0.64 -1.99 -10.02
CA LEU A 283 0.56 -2.30 -9.25
C LEU A 283 1.79 -2.49 -10.16
N ARG A 284 1.68 -3.35 -11.18
CA ARG A 284 2.73 -3.60 -12.18
C ARG A 284 3.22 -2.33 -12.86
N MET A 285 2.31 -1.43 -13.22
CA MET A 285 2.67 -0.18 -13.86
C MET A 285 3.42 0.76 -12.94
N VAL A 286 2.89 1.01 -11.74
CA VAL A 286 3.54 1.96 -10.82
C VAL A 286 4.93 1.47 -10.47
N MET A 287 5.07 0.16 -10.24
CA MET A 287 6.34 -0.48 -9.94
C MET A 287 7.22 -0.71 -11.19
N GLY A 288 6.71 -0.49 -12.40
CA GLY A 288 7.49 -0.54 -13.62
C GLY A 288 7.90 -1.93 -14.09
N HIS A 289 7.11 -2.98 -13.79
CA HIS A 289 7.43 -4.36 -14.18
C HIS A 289 6.23 -5.05 -14.84
N GLY A 290 6.50 -5.96 -15.80
CA GLY A 290 5.48 -6.85 -16.32
C GLY A 290 4.29 -6.21 -17.06
N VAL A 291 4.38 -4.93 -17.43
CA VAL A 291 3.31 -4.18 -18.10
C VAL A 291 3.21 -4.59 -19.57
N LYS A 292 2.00 -4.92 -20.04
CA LYS A 292 1.74 -5.19 -21.46
C LYS A 292 1.86 -3.90 -22.29
N THR A 293 2.40 -3.99 -23.50
CA THR A 293 2.58 -2.83 -24.40
C THR A 293 1.29 -2.03 -24.62
N SER A 294 0.15 -2.73 -24.77
CA SER A 294 -1.16 -2.08 -24.95
C SER A 294 -1.58 -1.25 -23.74
N THR A 295 -1.39 -1.78 -22.53
CA THR A 295 -1.72 -1.11 -21.27
C THR A 295 -0.77 0.05 -21.01
N ARG A 296 0.51 -0.11 -21.38
CA ARG A 296 1.56 0.89 -21.21
C ARG A 296 1.20 2.22 -21.87
N ASN A 297 0.72 2.20 -23.12
CA ASN A 297 0.44 3.42 -23.88
C ASN A 297 -0.74 4.21 -23.30
N LEU A 298 -1.79 3.50 -22.88
CA LEU A 298 -2.93 4.15 -22.23
C LEU A 298 -2.47 4.87 -20.96
N TRP A 299 -1.58 4.23 -20.21
CA TRP A 299 -1.25 4.68 -18.86
C TRP A 299 -0.07 5.66 -18.79
N LEU A 300 0.75 5.72 -19.85
CA LEU A 300 1.70 6.81 -20.06
C LEU A 300 0.99 8.18 -20.13
N LYS A 301 -0.29 8.22 -20.46
CA LYS A 301 -1.10 9.44 -20.41
C LYS A 301 -1.48 9.83 -18.98
N GLU A 302 -1.74 8.85 -18.11
CA GLU A 302 -2.18 9.09 -16.73
C GLU A 302 -1.01 9.39 -15.78
N LEU A 303 0.12 8.68 -15.94
CA LEU A 303 1.33 8.87 -15.14
C LEU A 303 2.54 9.02 -16.07
N PRO A 304 2.74 10.21 -16.68
CA PRO A 304 3.80 10.41 -17.66
C PRO A 304 5.19 10.32 -17.03
N LEU A 305 5.31 10.76 -15.77
CA LEU A 305 6.59 10.87 -15.09
C LEU A 305 7.13 9.52 -14.61
N ARG A 306 8.43 9.36 -14.76
CA ARG A 306 9.21 8.20 -14.30
C ARG A 306 10.36 8.67 -13.46
N LEU A 307 10.73 7.83 -12.50
CA LEU A 307 11.96 8.05 -11.76
C LEU A 307 13.16 7.84 -12.68
N ARG A 308 14.11 8.78 -12.61
CA ARG A 308 15.42 8.61 -13.26
C ARG A 308 16.03 7.29 -12.80
N GLN A 309 16.68 6.58 -13.72
CA GLN A 309 17.32 5.29 -13.45
C GLN A 309 16.36 4.24 -12.87
N SER A 310 15.06 4.32 -13.18
CA SER A 310 14.13 3.29 -12.77
C SER A 310 12.97 3.15 -13.74
N ASN A 311 12.36 1.97 -13.73
CA ASN A 311 11.10 1.73 -14.43
C ASN A 311 9.89 2.15 -13.59
N MET A 312 10.08 2.45 -12.30
CA MET A 312 9.03 2.95 -11.42
C MET A 312 8.51 4.31 -11.86
N ARG A 313 7.22 4.55 -11.60
CA ARG A 313 6.59 5.86 -11.76
C ARG A 313 7.00 6.79 -10.63
N ASP A 314 7.11 8.07 -10.95
CA ASP A 314 7.42 9.10 -9.98
C ASP A 314 6.14 9.52 -9.24
N VAL A 315 5.76 8.76 -8.22
CA VAL A 315 4.49 8.91 -7.51
C VAL A 315 4.68 8.82 -6.00
N ARG A 316 3.68 9.26 -5.26
CA ARG A 316 3.57 9.06 -3.82
C ARG A 316 2.40 8.14 -3.50
N PHE A 317 2.66 7.06 -2.80
CA PHE A 317 1.62 6.21 -2.25
C PHE A 317 1.09 6.81 -0.95
N ILE A 318 -0.23 6.90 -0.82
CA ILE A 318 -0.90 7.23 0.44
C ILE A 318 -1.85 6.08 0.75
N CYS A 319 -1.47 5.25 1.71
CA CYS A 319 -2.31 4.18 2.24
C CYS A 319 -3.16 4.69 3.39
N ILE A 320 -4.44 4.35 3.39
CA ILE A 320 -5.36 4.67 4.47
C ILE A 320 -6.03 3.43 5.03
N ASP A 321 -6.39 3.48 6.31
CA ASP A 321 -7.24 2.51 6.99
C ASP A 321 -8.03 3.23 8.08
N THR A 322 -9.30 2.89 8.27
CA THR A 322 -10.19 3.51 9.25
C THR A 322 -10.72 2.47 10.24
N ASP A 323 -10.76 2.85 11.53
CA ASP A 323 -11.30 2.00 12.59
C ASP A 323 -12.02 2.84 13.66
N LYS A 324 -12.67 2.18 14.62
CA LYS A 324 -13.39 2.78 15.77
C LYS A 324 -14.31 3.93 15.37
N VAL A 325 -15.10 3.67 14.33
CA VAL A 325 -16.05 4.64 13.78
C VAL A 325 -17.23 4.80 14.74
N GLU A 326 -17.32 5.95 15.39
CA GLU A 326 -18.47 6.31 16.21
C GLU A 326 -19.53 6.98 15.34
N ARG A 327 -20.79 6.68 15.62
CA ARG A 327 -21.93 7.20 14.87
C ARG A 327 -22.98 7.73 15.83
N LEU A 328 -23.78 8.68 15.35
CA LEU A 328 -24.96 9.12 16.07
C LEU A 328 -25.88 7.91 16.38
N PRO A 329 -26.54 7.89 17.56
CA PRO A 329 -27.38 6.77 17.97
C PRO A 329 -28.59 6.57 17.04
N GLN A 330 -29.06 7.65 16.42
CA GLN A 330 -30.23 7.66 15.54
C GLN A 330 -29.85 8.22 14.17
N VAL A 331 -30.63 7.83 13.16
CA VAL A 331 -30.57 8.45 11.84
C VAL A 331 -31.37 9.75 11.94
N LEU A 332 -30.78 10.86 11.50
CA LEU A 332 -31.48 12.15 11.52
C LEU A 332 -32.62 12.15 10.50
N GLU A 333 -33.66 12.95 10.76
CA GLU A 333 -34.78 13.10 9.85
C GLU A 333 -34.30 13.55 8.46
N GLY A 334 -34.74 12.85 7.41
CA GLY A 334 -34.31 13.09 6.02
C GLY A 334 -32.98 12.44 5.62
N GLU A 335 -32.27 11.79 6.55
CA GLU A 335 -31.05 11.03 6.22
C GLU A 335 -31.34 9.54 6.09
N TRP A 336 -30.53 8.84 5.30
CA TRP A 336 -30.67 7.40 5.07
C TRP A 336 -29.60 6.58 5.82
N LYS A 337 -28.67 7.24 6.52
CA LYS A 337 -27.62 6.59 7.32
C LYS A 337 -27.25 7.42 8.54
N ARG A 338 -26.74 6.76 9.58
CA ARG A 338 -26.22 7.44 10.78
C ARG A 338 -24.95 8.21 10.45
N ARG A 339 -24.89 9.49 10.79
CA ARG A 339 -23.68 10.33 10.67
C ARG A 339 -22.55 9.77 11.52
N VAL A 340 -21.35 9.78 10.96
CA VAL A 340 -20.12 9.49 11.70
C VAL A 340 -19.78 10.72 12.52
N THR A 341 -19.48 10.54 13.81
CA THR A 341 -19.14 11.62 14.75
C THR A 341 -17.66 11.67 15.06
N SER A 342 -17.00 10.53 15.09
CA SER A 342 -15.56 10.40 15.30
C SER A 342 -15.07 9.09 14.68
N PHE A 343 -13.77 9.00 14.42
CA PHE A 343 -13.13 7.76 13.96
C PHE A 343 -11.63 7.81 14.20
N GLN A 344 -10.97 6.66 14.15
CA GLN A 344 -9.52 6.57 14.08
C GLN A 344 -9.07 6.34 12.63
N LEU A 345 -8.00 7.04 12.24
CA LEU A 345 -7.45 7.00 10.89
C LEU A 345 -5.97 6.63 10.95
N GLY A 346 -5.59 5.60 10.21
CA GLY A 346 -4.21 5.26 9.91
C GLY A 346 -3.83 5.81 8.54
N VAL A 347 -2.65 6.39 8.44
CA VAL A 347 -2.08 6.84 7.16
C VAL A 347 -0.65 6.34 7.06
N ALA A 348 -0.31 5.64 5.98
CA ALA A 348 1.06 5.26 5.65
C ALA A 348 1.46 5.84 4.29
N ILE A 349 2.57 6.55 4.25
CA ILE A 349 3.04 7.28 3.07
C ILE A 349 4.37 6.68 2.63
N LEU A 350 4.50 6.42 1.34
CA LEU A 350 5.72 5.93 0.70
C LEU A 350 5.94 6.70 -0.60
N ASP A 351 7.02 7.49 -0.68
CA ASP A 351 7.40 8.17 -1.90
C ASP A 351 8.31 7.25 -2.73
N THR A 352 8.02 7.04 -4.01
CA THR A 352 8.87 6.17 -4.84
C THR A 352 10.26 6.76 -5.06
N ARG A 353 10.43 8.08 -4.87
CA ARG A 353 11.75 8.73 -4.87
C ARG A 353 12.64 8.20 -3.76
N ASP A 354 12.10 7.96 -2.57
CA ASP A 354 12.87 7.41 -1.45
C ASP A 354 13.40 6.01 -1.81
N ILE A 355 12.59 5.20 -2.49
CA ILE A 355 13.01 3.86 -2.96
C ILE A 355 14.17 3.99 -3.95
N ARG A 356 14.09 4.91 -4.92
CA ARG A 356 15.17 5.19 -5.86
C ARG A 356 16.42 5.67 -5.13
N ASP A 357 16.28 6.61 -4.21
CA ASP A 357 17.41 7.22 -3.51
C ASP A 357 18.11 6.21 -2.62
N PHE A 358 17.38 5.26 -2.04
CA PHE A 358 17.95 4.12 -1.36
C PHE A 358 18.80 3.23 -2.29
N ILE A 359 18.27 2.91 -3.48
CA ILE A 359 18.96 2.06 -4.46
C ILE A 359 20.20 2.74 -5.04
N VAL A 360 20.08 4.02 -5.41
CA VAL A 360 21.15 4.77 -6.09
C VAL A 360 22.18 5.31 -5.10
N GLY A 361 21.73 5.81 -3.95
CA GLY A 361 22.58 6.43 -2.94
C GLY A 361 23.19 5.44 -1.95
N GLY A 362 22.69 4.20 -1.87
CA GLY A 362 23.17 3.21 -0.91
C GLY A 362 23.00 3.66 0.54
N VAL A 363 21.94 4.43 0.84
CA VAL A 363 21.66 4.93 2.19
C VAL A 363 21.46 3.75 3.12
N ASP A 364 22.34 3.57 4.10
CA ASP A 364 22.19 2.52 5.10
C ASP A 364 21.17 2.96 6.16
N VAL A 365 19.95 2.42 6.09
CA VAL A 365 18.96 2.56 7.17
C VAL A 365 18.93 1.28 8.00
N PRO A 366 19.01 1.35 9.33
CA PRO A 366 19.01 0.16 10.19
C PRO A 366 17.79 -0.74 9.96
N ASN A 367 16.65 -0.15 9.61
CA ASN A 367 15.42 -0.84 9.30
C ASN A 367 14.80 -0.30 7.99
N PRO A 368 14.85 -1.07 6.88
CA PRO A 368 14.31 -0.62 5.60
C PRO A 368 12.85 -0.17 5.64
N SER A 369 12.03 -0.71 6.55
CA SER A 369 10.62 -0.29 6.68
C SER A 369 10.41 1.14 7.18
N GLU A 370 11.44 1.81 7.70
CA GLU A 370 11.38 3.21 8.13
C GLU A 370 11.19 4.19 6.98
N ILE A 371 11.42 3.75 5.74
CA ILE A 371 11.05 4.50 4.53
C ILE A 371 9.54 4.76 4.41
N ILE A 372 8.72 3.99 5.13
CA ILE A 372 7.26 4.16 5.18
C ILE A 372 6.91 5.06 6.36
N SER A 373 6.65 6.33 6.09
CA SER A 373 6.17 7.29 7.09
C SER A 373 4.74 6.93 7.52
N THR A 374 4.50 6.73 8.81
CA THR A 374 3.20 6.26 9.29
C THR A 374 2.65 7.14 10.40
N TYR A 375 1.37 7.47 10.30
CA TYR A 375 0.63 8.30 11.22
C TYR A 375 -0.64 7.60 11.69
N GLN A 376 -1.06 7.89 12.91
CA GLN A 376 -2.36 7.49 13.43
C GLN A 376 -3.03 8.70 14.08
N PHE A 377 -4.27 8.96 13.67
CA PHE A 377 -5.06 10.08 14.14
C PHE A 377 -6.34 9.62 14.83
N SER A 378 -6.70 10.30 15.92
CA SER A 378 -8.03 10.28 16.52
C SER A 378 -8.77 11.53 16.02
N VAL A 379 -9.76 11.35 15.16
CA VAL A 379 -10.42 12.43 14.44
C VAL A 379 -11.69 12.82 15.17
N GLN A 380 -11.79 14.08 15.60
CA GLN A 380 -12.90 14.61 16.42
C GLN A 380 -13.12 13.88 17.76
N ALA A 381 -12.09 13.22 18.26
CA ALA A 381 -12.09 12.60 19.58
C ALA A 381 -10.73 12.81 20.23
N ASP A 382 -10.73 12.90 21.56
CA ASP A 382 -9.49 12.87 22.33
C ASP A 382 -8.81 11.52 22.11
N PRO A 383 -7.47 11.50 21.94
CA PRO A 383 -6.77 10.24 21.77
C PRO A 383 -6.83 9.50 23.11
N PRO A 384 -7.01 8.17 23.14
CA PRO A 384 -6.95 7.46 24.41
C PRO A 384 -5.57 7.69 25.03
N GLU A 385 -5.51 8.04 26.32
CA GLU A 385 -4.30 8.51 27.02
C GLU A 385 -3.06 7.60 26.86
N HIS A 386 -3.24 6.35 26.43
CA HIS A 386 -2.21 5.32 26.33
C HIS A 386 -2.22 4.53 25.02
N GLU A 387 -2.82 5.05 23.94
CA GLU A 387 -2.84 4.35 22.66
C GLU A 387 -1.61 4.67 21.80
N GLU A 388 -0.50 4.02 22.14
CA GLU A 388 0.67 3.91 21.25
C GLU A 388 0.43 2.79 20.24
N PHE A 389 0.69 3.08 18.97
CA PHE A 389 0.75 2.06 17.91
C PHE A 389 2.22 1.73 17.62
N LEU A 390 2.49 0.75 16.76
CA LEU A 390 3.86 0.22 16.61
C LEU A 390 4.84 1.20 15.96
N PHE A 391 4.32 2.15 15.18
CA PHE A 391 5.12 3.08 14.38
C PHE A 391 4.99 4.53 14.85
N GLY A 392 4.46 4.76 16.05
CA GLY A 392 4.36 6.10 16.61
C GLY A 392 3.31 6.26 17.71
N LYS A 393 2.90 7.51 17.91
CA LYS A 393 1.86 7.89 18.87
C LYS A 393 0.58 8.30 18.15
N THR A 394 -0.57 7.94 18.69
CA THR A 394 -1.85 8.44 18.20
C THR A 394 -1.97 9.93 18.52
N GLN A 395 -2.26 10.74 17.51
CA GLN A 395 -2.44 12.19 17.65
C GLN A 395 -3.93 12.53 17.55
N SER A 396 -4.45 13.42 18.39
CA SER A 396 -5.76 14.01 18.11
C SER A 396 -5.61 15.06 17.02
N ILE A 397 -6.59 15.10 16.11
CA ILE A 397 -6.59 16.06 15.02
C ILE A 397 -8.00 16.57 14.77
N SER A 398 -8.12 17.87 14.52
CA SER A 398 -9.36 18.47 14.05
C SER A 398 -9.62 18.09 12.59
N LEU A 399 -10.86 18.17 12.11
CA LEU A 399 -11.15 17.91 10.70
C LEU A 399 -10.48 18.90 9.75
N SER A 400 -10.38 20.18 10.16
CA SER A 400 -9.72 21.22 9.35
C SER A 400 -8.23 20.92 9.18
N ASP A 401 -7.55 20.56 10.26
CA ASP A 401 -6.12 20.24 10.23
C ASP A 401 -5.86 18.95 9.45
N LEU A 402 -6.76 17.96 9.57
CA LEU A 402 -6.67 16.73 8.80
C LEU A 402 -6.81 17.00 7.29
N ARG A 403 -7.74 17.86 6.88
CA ARG A 403 -7.86 18.29 5.48
C ARG A 403 -6.59 19.00 5.01
N ALA A 404 -6.04 19.90 5.82
CA ALA A 404 -4.79 20.58 5.51
C ALA A 404 -3.62 19.59 5.33
N LYS A 405 -3.53 18.56 6.19
CA LYS A 405 -2.54 17.48 6.06
C LYS A 405 -2.69 16.70 4.76
N PHE A 406 -3.91 16.38 4.33
CA PHE A 406 -4.12 15.74 3.03
C PHE A 406 -3.68 16.65 1.88
N VAL A 407 -3.95 17.95 1.92
CA VAL A 407 -3.43 18.88 0.89
C VAL A 407 -1.90 18.89 0.88
N GLU A 408 -1.27 18.98 2.06
CA GLU A 408 0.19 18.94 2.23
C GLU A 408 0.80 17.67 1.63
N TRP A 409 0.28 16.49 1.99
CA TRP A 409 0.83 15.21 1.51
C TRP A 409 0.71 15.00 0.00
N GLN A 410 -0.24 15.69 -0.65
CA GLN A 410 -0.49 15.57 -2.09
C GLN A 410 0.21 16.66 -2.90
N THR A 411 0.68 17.72 -2.26
CA THR A 411 1.26 18.88 -2.94
C THR A 411 2.51 18.48 -3.75
N GLY A 412 2.51 18.84 -5.04
CA GLY A 412 3.65 18.64 -5.95
C GLY A 412 3.92 17.19 -6.35
N ARG A 413 2.98 16.26 -6.15
CA ARG A 413 3.17 14.84 -6.47
C ARG A 413 1.93 14.24 -7.12
N ASP A 414 2.15 13.29 -8.03
CA ASP A 414 1.11 12.35 -8.45
C ASP A 414 0.87 11.34 -7.32
N VAL A 415 -0.38 11.24 -6.87
CA VAL A 415 -0.73 10.46 -5.68
C VAL A 415 -1.51 9.22 -6.07
N ILE A 416 -1.10 8.08 -5.53
CA ILE A 416 -1.80 6.80 -5.66
C ILE A 416 -2.39 6.41 -4.31
N GLY A 417 -3.71 6.31 -4.24
CA GLY A 417 -4.41 5.88 -3.04
C GLY A 417 -4.27 4.37 -2.84
N ILE A 418 -3.86 3.92 -1.67
CA ILE A 418 -3.77 2.51 -1.31
C ILE A 418 -4.73 2.23 -0.16
N ALA A 419 -5.39 1.09 -0.18
CA ALA A 419 -6.13 0.60 0.98
C ALA A 419 -6.34 -0.91 0.86
N TYR A 420 -6.57 -1.56 1.99
CA TYR A 420 -6.97 -2.95 2.04
C TYR A 420 -8.49 -3.05 2.18
N SER A 421 -9.22 -3.32 1.09
CA SER A 421 -10.70 -3.23 1.07
C SER A 421 -11.23 -1.79 1.21
N ALA A 422 -10.71 -0.91 0.34
CA ALA A 422 -10.90 0.56 0.32
C ALA A 422 -12.34 1.10 0.46
N ARG A 423 -13.37 0.29 0.21
CA ARG A 423 -14.76 0.76 0.09
C ARG A 423 -15.23 1.51 1.34
N ASN A 424 -14.96 0.98 2.52
CA ASN A 424 -15.45 1.56 3.77
C ASN A 424 -14.68 2.84 4.13
N ASP A 425 -13.36 2.81 3.97
CA ASP A 425 -12.48 3.94 4.27
C ASP A 425 -12.82 5.14 3.40
N MET A 426 -13.05 4.91 2.09
CA MET A 426 -13.40 5.99 1.17
C MET A 426 -14.78 6.58 1.45
N ILE A 427 -15.74 5.79 1.95
CA ILE A 427 -17.05 6.31 2.36
C ILE A 427 -16.87 7.24 3.57
N ILE A 428 -16.05 6.87 4.54
CA ILE A 428 -15.80 7.68 5.73
C ILE A 428 -15.08 8.97 5.35
N LEU A 429 -14.01 8.91 4.55
CA LEU A 429 -13.34 10.13 4.09
C LEU A 429 -14.28 11.07 3.33
N LYS A 430 -15.15 10.51 2.47
CA LYS A 430 -16.16 11.29 1.75
C LYS A 430 -17.17 11.95 2.68
N ASP A 431 -17.63 11.25 3.72
CA ASP A 431 -18.58 11.79 4.71
C ASP A 431 -18.00 13.00 5.46
N PHE A 432 -16.68 13.05 5.62
CA PHE A 432 -15.96 14.17 6.22
C PHE A 432 -15.43 15.20 5.22
N ASN A 433 -15.79 15.08 3.94
CA ASN A 433 -15.30 15.93 2.85
C ASN A 433 -13.76 16.01 2.81
N ILE A 434 -13.10 14.87 3.04
CA ILE A 434 -11.65 14.71 2.89
C ILE A 434 -11.41 14.15 1.50
N SER A 435 -10.83 14.96 0.62
CA SER A 435 -10.48 14.54 -0.74
C SER A 435 -9.06 13.99 -0.79
N LEU A 436 -8.96 12.73 -1.21
CA LEU A 436 -7.72 12.17 -1.75
C LEU A 436 -7.79 12.36 -3.27
N ASN A 437 -7.14 13.41 -3.78
CA ASN A 437 -6.92 13.72 -5.19
C ASN A 437 -5.94 12.72 -5.83
N SER A 438 -6.19 11.42 -5.63
CA SER A 438 -5.37 10.37 -6.23
C SER A 438 -5.65 10.25 -7.71
N THR A 439 -4.62 10.07 -8.54
CA THR A 439 -4.75 9.72 -9.95
C THR A 439 -5.61 8.46 -10.12
N PHE A 440 -5.37 7.47 -9.25
CA PHE A 440 -6.26 6.34 -9.03
C PHE A 440 -5.95 5.67 -7.68
N SER A 441 -6.83 4.76 -7.28
CA SER A 441 -6.60 3.90 -6.11
C SER A 441 -6.32 2.44 -6.49
N ILE A 442 -5.51 1.78 -5.68
CA ILE A 442 -5.27 0.33 -5.72
C ILE A 442 -5.90 -0.27 -4.46
N ASP A 443 -7.02 -0.99 -4.64
CA ASP A 443 -7.53 -1.88 -3.59
C ASP A 443 -6.68 -3.14 -3.57
N LEU A 444 -5.82 -3.24 -2.55
CA LEU A 444 -4.86 -4.33 -2.45
C LEU A 444 -5.56 -5.69 -2.31
N CYS A 445 -6.73 -5.71 -1.69
CA CYS A 445 -7.57 -6.90 -1.60
C CYS A 445 -7.90 -7.44 -3.00
N GLN A 446 -8.15 -6.58 -4.00
CA GLN A 446 -8.38 -7.02 -5.39
C GLN A 446 -7.10 -7.49 -6.08
N ALA A 447 -5.97 -6.84 -5.84
CA ALA A 447 -4.69 -7.22 -6.45
C ALA A 447 -4.18 -8.58 -5.94
N THR A 448 -4.47 -8.93 -4.69
CA THR A 448 -4.01 -10.20 -4.08
C THR A 448 -4.46 -11.44 -4.84
N TYR A 449 -5.67 -11.44 -5.41
CA TYR A 449 -6.26 -12.61 -6.04
C TYR A 449 -5.38 -13.24 -7.12
N LEU A 450 -4.92 -12.41 -8.06
CA LEU A 450 -4.12 -12.89 -9.19
C LEU A 450 -2.68 -13.20 -8.78
N ILE A 451 -2.16 -12.42 -7.82
CA ILE A 451 -0.77 -12.53 -7.37
C ILE A 451 -0.57 -13.64 -6.35
N VAL A 452 -1.58 -14.03 -5.57
CA VAL A 452 -1.53 -15.14 -4.60
C VAL A 452 -2.16 -16.41 -5.19
N GLN A 453 -3.00 -16.29 -6.23
CA GLN A 453 -3.75 -17.39 -6.90
C GLN A 453 -4.77 -18.05 -5.97
N GLU A 454 -5.60 -17.25 -5.34
CA GLU A 454 -6.64 -17.77 -4.46
C GLU A 454 -8.05 -17.48 -4.94
N PRO A 455 -9.01 -18.39 -4.65
CA PRO A 455 -10.40 -18.19 -5.06
C PRO A 455 -11.07 -17.08 -4.25
N THR A 456 -10.57 -16.79 -3.05
CA THR A 456 -11.09 -15.78 -2.12
C THR A 456 -9.99 -14.78 -1.75
N ALA A 457 -10.41 -13.57 -1.39
CA ALA A 457 -9.48 -12.56 -0.92
C ALA A 457 -9.12 -12.93 0.52
N PRO A 458 -7.83 -13.07 0.84
CA PRO A 458 -7.43 -13.24 2.22
C PRO A 458 -7.80 -12.01 3.06
N THR A 459 -7.91 -12.20 4.37
CA THR A 459 -7.81 -11.06 5.29
C THR A 459 -6.40 -10.48 5.25
N LEU A 460 -6.21 -9.23 5.70
CA LEU A 460 -4.87 -8.63 5.75
C LEU A 460 -3.90 -9.50 6.56
N GLY A 461 -4.31 -9.98 7.74
CA GLY A 461 -3.49 -10.86 8.57
C GLY A 461 -3.07 -12.16 7.88
N LEU A 462 -3.98 -12.79 7.13
CA LEU A 462 -3.65 -14.01 6.37
C LEU A 462 -2.72 -13.72 5.19
N LEU A 463 -2.90 -12.57 4.52
CA LEU A 463 -1.99 -12.13 3.47
C LEU A 463 -0.57 -11.89 4.03
N LEU A 464 -0.45 -11.16 5.14
CA LEU A 464 0.83 -10.88 5.79
C LEU A 464 1.54 -12.17 6.18
N HIS A 465 0.80 -13.13 6.76
CA HIS A 465 1.33 -14.45 7.11
C HIS A 465 1.89 -15.18 5.87
N ARG A 466 1.15 -15.20 4.76
CA ARG A 466 1.59 -15.87 3.52
C ARG A 466 2.79 -15.22 2.87
N LEU A 467 2.84 -13.89 2.89
CA LEU A 467 3.98 -13.13 2.42
C LEU A 467 5.17 -13.21 3.40
N GLN A 468 5.01 -13.88 4.55
CA GLN A 468 5.99 -13.95 5.63
C GLN A 468 6.43 -12.55 6.09
N ILE A 469 5.47 -11.65 6.19
CA ILE A 469 5.63 -10.29 6.69
C ILE A 469 5.42 -10.33 8.20
N PRO A 470 6.46 -10.08 9.02
CA PRO A 470 6.28 -9.98 10.46
C PRO A 470 5.28 -8.88 10.80
N CYS A 471 4.21 -9.23 11.53
CA CYS A 471 3.20 -8.29 11.98
C CYS A 471 2.80 -8.54 13.43
N LYS A 472 2.36 -7.49 14.13
CA LYS A 472 1.83 -7.53 15.49
C LYS A 472 0.74 -6.47 15.63
N SER A 473 -0.15 -6.63 16.61
CA SER A 473 -1.12 -5.60 16.99
C SER A 473 -1.95 -5.05 15.79
N LEU A 474 -2.43 -5.94 14.93
CA LEU A 474 -3.48 -5.60 13.96
C LEU A 474 -4.72 -5.10 14.73
N HIS A 475 -5.63 -4.34 14.09
CA HIS A 475 -6.73 -3.58 14.73
C HIS A 475 -6.32 -2.24 15.32
N ALA A 476 -5.20 -1.67 14.86
CA ALA A 476 -4.90 -0.28 15.06
C ALA A 476 -4.67 0.28 13.66
N PRO A 477 -5.45 1.29 13.23
CA PRO A 477 -5.51 1.62 11.81
C PRO A 477 -4.16 2.11 11.27
N GLY A 478 -3.33 2.74 12.11
CA GLY A 478 -1.95 3.09 11.73
C GLY A 478 -1.06 1.87 11.48
N ASN A 479 -1.21 0.80 12.28
CA ASN A 479 -0.49 -0.46 12.03
C ASN A 479 -1.01 -1.12 10.75
N ASP A 480 -2.32 -1.16 10.56
CA ASP A 480 -2.95 -1.83 9.42
C ASP A 480 -2.61 -1.12 8.10
N ALA A 481 -2.59 0.23 8.07
CA ALA A 481 -2.10 1.01 6.93
C ALA A 481 -0.61 0.73 6.63
N HIS A 482 0.25 0.69 7.66
CA HIS A 482 1.66 0.40 7.47
C HIS A 482 1.90 -1.02 6.93
N PHE A 483 1.26 -2.03 7.53
CA PHE A 483 1.38 -3.40 7.08
C PHE A 483 0.75 -3.61 5.70
N THR A 484 -0.30 -2.86 5.35
CA THR A 484 -0.85 -2.84 3.99
C THR A 484 0.19 -2.32 2.99
N MET A 485 0.95 -1.27 3.32
CA MET A 485 2.04 -0.78 2.47
C MET A 485 3.18 -1.80 2.33
N ARG A 486 3.53 -2.50 3.41
CA ARG A 486 4.49 -3.62 3.35
C ARG A 486 3.97 -4.77 2.48
N ALA A 487 2.68 -5.09 2.58
CA ALA A 487 2.04 -6.09 1.74
C ALA A 487 1.99 -5.68 0.26
N LEU A 488 1.81 -4.39 -0.05
CA LEU A 488 1.90 -3.86 -1.42
C LEU A 488 3.26 -4.18 -2.05
N LEU A 489 4.34 -3.88 -1.33
CA LEU A 489 5.71 -4.17 -1.78
C LEU A 489 6.00 -5.68 -1.86
N GLY A 490 5.53 -6.45 -0.86
CA GLY A 490 5.64 -7.90 -0.85
C GLY A 490 4.91 -8.57 -2.02
N LEU A 491 3.71 -8.08 -2.37
CA LEU A 491 2.95 -8.54 -3.53
C LEU A 491 3.63 -8.17 -4.85
N ALA A 492 4.17 -6.95 -4.97
CA ALA A 492 4.92 -6.56 -6.15
C ALA A 492 6.13 -7.48 -6.37
N ALA A 493 6.88 -7.79 -5.31
CA ALA A 493 8.00 -8.73 -5.36
C ALA A 493 7.54 -10.16 -5.70
N LEU A 494 6.45 -10.66 -5.08
CA LEU A 494 5.89 -11.98 -5.40
C LEU A 494 5.46 -12.08 -6.88
N ASP A 495 4.86 -11.03 -7.43
CA ASP A 495 4.46 -10.98 -8.84
C ASP A 495 5.66 -11.03 -9.80
N VAL A 496 6.76 -10.33 -9.47
CA VAL A 496 8.02 -10.44 -10.22
C VAL A 496 8.54 -11.88 -10.15
N ALA A 497 8.65 -12.47 -8.95
CA ALA A 497 9.15 -13.82 -8.76
C ALA A 497 8.36 -14.86 -9.57
N ARG A 498 7.03 -14.79 -9.52
CA ARG A 498 6.13 -15.64 -10.32
C ARG A 498 6.33 -15.44 -11.82
N GLY A 499 6.58 -14.20 -12.26
CA GLY A 499 6.91 -13.89 -13.63
C GLY A 499 8.19 -14.58 -14.11
N LEU A 500 9.23 -14.62 -13.27
CA LEU A 500 10.50 -15.28 -13.59
C LEU A 500 10.34 -16.80 -13.71
N GLU A 501 9.55 -17.42 -12.82
CA GLU A 501 9.23 -18.84 -12.90
C GLU A 501 8.46 -19.20 -14.18
N ALA A 502 7.60 -18.29 -14.64
CA ALA A 502 6.87 -18.43 -15.90
C ALA A 502 7.76 -18.22 -17.14
N GLY A 503 9.07 -18.03 -16.97
CA GLY A 503 10.04 -17.89 -18.05
C GLY A 503 10.28 -16.46 -18.52
N ARG A 504 9.90 -15.43 -17.73
CA ARG A 504 10.36 -14.06 -18.03
C ARG A 504 11.88 -13.97 -17.92
N SER A 505 12.47 -13.16 -18.81
CA SER A 505 13.92 -12.91 -18.81
C SER A 505 14.39 -12.34 -17.47
N LEU A 506 15.57 -12.74 -17.02
CA LEU A 506 16.15 -12.27 -15.76
C LEU A 506 16.55 -10.79 -15.82
N ASN A 507 16.80 -10.26 -17.02
CA ASN A 507 16.95 -8.82 -17.26
C ASN A 507 15.67 -8.02 -16.96
N SER A 508 14.58 -8.70 -16.57
CA SER A 508 13.33 -8.07 -16.11
C SER A 508 13.22 -7.93 -14.60
N ILE A 509 14.21 -8.39 -13.80
CA ILE A 509 14.23 -8.13 -12.36
C ILE A 509 14.45 -6.63 -12.15
N PRO A 510 13.50 -5.90 -11.56
CA PRO A 510 13.67 -4.49 -11.31
C PRO A 510 14.68 -4.23 -10.18
N PRO A 511 15.49 -3.15 -10.23
CA PRO A 511 16.46 -2.84 -9.16
C PRO A 511 15.83 -2.70 -7.76
N TRP A 512 14.56 -2.28 -7.68
CA TRP A 512 13.85 -2.15 -6.40
C TRP A 512 13.43 -3.49 -5.78
N PHE A 513 13.52 -4.60 -6.51
CA PHE A 513 12.99 -5.90 -6.10
C PHE A 513 13.51 -6.34 -4.72
N GLN A 514 14.82 -6.33 -4.53
CA GLN A 514 15.43 -6.78 -3.27
C GLN A 514 15.07 -5.84 -2.11
N LEU A 515 15.08 -4.53 -2.35
CA LEU A 515 14.67 -3.54 -1.36
C LEU A 515 13.21 -3.74 -0.95
N ALA A 516 12.29 -3.97 -1.89
CA ALA A 516 10.89 -4.26 -1.60
C ALA A 516 10.71 -5.52 -0.73
N VAL A 517 11.49 -6.58 -0.99
CA VAL A 517 11.53 -7.78 -0.14
C VAL A 517 12.03 -7.43 1.26
N ASN A 518 13.11 -6.66 1.36
CA ASN A 518 13.69 -6.25 2.65
C ASN A 518 12.73 -5.39 3.47
N ILE A 519 12.06 -4.41 2.85
CA ILE A 519 11.01 -3.59 3.48
C ILE A 519 9.85 -4.49 3.94
N ALA A 520 9.35 -5.35 3.04
CA ALA A 520 8.25 -6.25 3.34
C ALA A 520 8.58 -7.18 4.51
N ARG A 521 9.85 -7.59 4.69
CA ARG A 521 10.29 -8.53 5.74
C ARG A 521 10.94 -7.91 6.96
N SER A 522 11.09 -6.60 6.96
CA SER A 522 11.74 -5.86 8.04
C SER A 522 11.17 -6.23 9.42
N PRO A 523 12.01 -6.34 10.45
CA PRO A 523 11.53 -6.65 11.79
C PRO A 523 10.52 -5.60 12.26
N VAL A 524 9.50 -6.04 12.99
CA VAL A 524 8.57 -5.10 13.64
C VAL A 524 9.32 -4.36 14.74
N PRO A 525 9.19 -3.02 14.85
CA PRO A 525 9.78 -2.28 15.96
C PRO A 525 9.44 -2.94 17.30
N PRO A 526 10.39 -2.99 18.25
CA PRO A 526 10.09 -3.48 19.58
C PRO A 526 8.96 -2.62 20.13
N ARG A 527 7.89 -3.25 20.62
CA ARG A 527 6.78 -2.52 21.21
C ARG A 527 7.37 -1.64 22.32
N PRO A 528 7.14 -0.31 22.30
CA PRO A 528 7.57 0.54 23.40
C PRO A 528 7.06 -0.11 24.68
N SER A 529 7.94 -0.30 25.65
CA SER A 529 7.61 -0.91 26.93
C SER A 529 6.71 0.05 27.69
N GLY A 530 5.44 0.13 27.30
CA GLY A 530 4.54 1.15 27.80
C GLY A 530 4.43 1.06 29.31
N PRO A 531 4.06 2.18 29.97
CA PRO A 531 3.96 2.25 31.43
C PRO A 531 3.00 1.22 32.00
N ARG A 532 2.09 0.65 31.21
CA ARG A 532 1.23 -0.46 31.64
C ARG A 532 1.98 -1.77 31.87
N ARG A 533 2.98 -2.10 31.04
CA ARG A 533 3.82 -3.30 31.23
C ARG A 533 4.79 -3.08 32.39
N GLU A 534 5.31 -1.87 32.51
CA GLU A 534 6.11 -1.46 33.66
C GLU A 534 5.28 -1.44 34.96
N ARG A 535 4.06 -0.89 34.95
CA ARG A 535 3.11 -0.99 36.06
C ARG A 535 2.73 -2.44 36.37
N LYS A 536 2.55 -3.30 35.37
CA LYS A 536 2.33 -4.74 35.61
C LYS A 536 3.57 -5.40 36.22
N ARG A 537 4.78 -5.05 35.77
CA ARG A 537 6.04 -5.52 36.38
C ARG A 537 6.17 -5.01 37.81
N LEU A 538 6.00 -3.72 38.06
CA LEU A 538 5.99 -3.10 39.39
C LEU A 538 4.91 -3.71 40.30
N ARG A 539 3.71 -4.00 39.78
CA ARG A 539 2.65 -4.70 40.54
C ARG A 539 3.02 -6.15 40.81
N ALA A 540 3.64 -6.85 39.86
CA ALA A 540 4.10 -8.22 40.04
C ALA A 540 5.26 -8.29 41.04
N ASP A 541 6.20 -7.35 41.00
CA ASP A 541 7.31 -7.25 41.94
C ASP A 541 6.85 -6.82 43.33
N LYS A 542 5.85 -5.94 43.45
CA LYS A 542 5.15 -5.68 44.73
C LYS A 542 4.39 -6.90 45.25
N ARG A 543 3.90 -7.77 44.36
CA ARG A 543 3.17 -9.00 44.69
C ARG A 543 4.05 -10.20 44.96
N LYS A 544 5.33 -10.19 44.58
CA LYS A 544 6.28 -11.21 45.04
C LYS A 544 6.29 -11.11 46.56
N PRO A 545 5.75 -12.10 47.29
CA PRO A 545 5.74 -12.05 48.74
C PRO A 545 7.19 -11.84 49.13
N LYS A 546 7.48 -10.78 49.90
CA LYS A 546 8.75 -10.69 50.62
C LYS A 546 8.82 -12.01 51.36
N ARG A 547 9.57 -12.98 50.82
CA ARG A 547 9.97 -14.20 51.50
C ARG A 547 10.80 -13.67 52.64
N LYS A 548 10.12 -13.23 53.70
CA LYS A 548 10.72 -12.97 55.00
C LYS A 548 11.43 -14.28 55.25
N SER A 549 12.75 -14.21 55.20
CA SER A 549 13.64 -15.19 55.76
C SER A 549 13.24 -15.33 57.23
N LYS A 550 12.18 -16.10 57.50
CA LYS A 550 12.02 -16.81 58.75
C LYS A 550 13.12 -17.88 58.74
N ARG A 551 14.37 -17.43 58.85
CA ARG A 551 15.42 -18.20 59.51
C ARG A 551 14.85 -18.37 60.91
N LYS A 552 14.20 -19.52 61.14
CA LYS A 552 13.89 -19.98 62.49
C LYS A 552 15.22 -19.92 63.26
N PRO A 553 15.32 -19.20 64.39
CA PRO A 553 16.42 -19.45 65.29
C PRO A 553 16.30 -20.91 65.73
N GLU A 554 17.26 -21.74 65.35
CA GLU A 554 17.37 -23.10 65.85
C GLU A 554 17.37 -23.04 67.37
N ARG A 555 16.31 -23.61 67.95
CA ARG A 555 16.20 -23.88 69.37
C ARG A 555 17.36 -24.79 69.76
N LYS A 556 18.36 -24.22 70.44
CA LYS A 556 19.00 -24.89 71.58
C LYS A 556 17.89 -25.35 72.53
N ILE A 557 17.90 -26.62 72.92
CA ILE A 557 17.03 -27.38 73.87
C ILE A 557 16.74 -28.70 73.13
N ARG A 558 17.09 -29.92 73.56
CA ARG A 558 17.55 -30.48 74.84
C ARG A 558 17.66 -31.98 74.57
N ILE A 559 18.85 -32.58 74.67
CA ILE A 559 18.98 -34.01 74.91
C ILE A 559 19.88 -34.14 76.14
N LYS A 560 19.20 -34.20 77.28
CA LYS A 560 19.73 -34.64 78.56
C LYS A 560 18.74 -35.71 79.01
N ASN A 561 19.23 -36.94 79.15
CA ASN A 561 18.58 -38.15 79.66
C ASN A 561 17.57 -38.74 78.67
N GLU A 562 17.66 -40.01 78.24
CA GLU A 562 17.73 -41.27 78.97
C GLU A 562 18.66 -42.26 78.20
N GLY A 563 19.49 -43.12 78.78
CA GLY A 563 19.43 -43.73 80.10
C GLY A 563 18.58 -45.00 80.09
N ARG A 564 19.23 -46.14 79.84
CA ARG A 564 18.85 -47.54 80.17
C ARG A 564 18.02 -48.37 79.18
N ALA A 565 18.64 -49.54 78.91
CA ALA A 565 18.07 -50.88 78.76
C ALA A 565 17.32 -51.10 77.44
N THR A 566 17.69 -52.09 76.63
CA THR A 566 17.65 -53.51 76.95
C THR A 566 18.31 -54.31 75.82
N MET A 567 19.07 -55.36 76.19
CA MET A 567 19.02 -56.74 75.65
C MET A 567 19.22 -56.95 74.14
N ALA A 568 19.76 -58.02 73.60
CA ALA A 568 20.51 -59.20 74.00
C ALA A 568 20.79 -59.91 72.65
N SER A 569 21.92 -60.62 72.56
CA SER A 569 22.13 -61.85 71.78
C SER A 569 21.47 -62.04 70.41
N GLY A 570 22.31 -62.28 69.39
CA GLY A 570 21.96 -62.91 68.12
C GLY A 570 23.15 -62.92 67.19
#